data_AF-A0A6A5AXZ7-F1
#
_entry.id   AF-A0A6A5AXZ7-F1
#
_cell.length_a   1.000
_cell.length_b   1.000
_cell.length_c   1.000
_cell.angle_alpha   90.00
_cell.angle_beta   90.00
_cell.angle_gamma   90.00
#
_symmetry.space_group_name_H-M   'P 1'
#
loop_
_entity.id
_entity.type
_entity.pdbx_description
1 polymer ?
#
loop_
_entity_poly.entity_id
_entity_poly.type
_entity_poly.pdbx_seq_one_letter_code
_entity_poly.pdbx_strand_id
1 'polypeptide(L)'
;MPNTRFPKIDLQEIRDDFIKFELSETDTSVANAIRRVMIAEVPTLAIDLVSIEVNTSVITDEFLAHRLGMIPLRLEGGLEAFKKRFVYSADCDCDEHCPNCSVEFELDVRAESGTQTVTSDSLRSLDPYIKPVHFSSEEEANNTQDTGVIIAKLGPGQRLKLNAIAKLGIGKEHAKWSPVAVATYMFEPIITLNQNVLNTYTSEQRVELYKSCPTRVFEIDDTYDTVRDAQLQVEDNMRCMYCDECVKLASSYRENPEDDMAVTVTATQDKFIFSVETTGQLKPEEVVIWALDIIKDKLAALKHQCLELSQDEGLSTQNVPITPFG
;
A
#
# COMPACT_ATOMS: atom_id res chain seq x y z
N MET A 1 8.55 21.73 20.58
CA MET A 1 7.49 22.75 20.75
C MET A 1 6.20 22.05 21.17
N PRO A 2 5.48 22.54 22.19
CA PRO A 2 4.36 21.85 22.82
C PRO A 2 3.03 22.22 22.15
N ASN A 3 2.93 22.04 20.83
CA ASN A 3 1.63 22.07 20.17
C ASN A 3 1.20 20.63 20.03
N THR A 4 0.15 20.24 20.76
CA THR A 4 -0.55 18.98 20.51
C THR A 4 -0.99 19.01 19.05
N ARG A 5 -0.37 18.16 18.24
CA ARG A 5 -0.70 18.01 16.83
C ARG A 5 -1.97 17.19 16.72
N PHE A 6 -2.91 17.61 15.88
CA PHE A 6 -4.14 16.87 15.60
C PHE A 6 -4.11 16.44 14.14
N PRO A 7 -3.76 15.18 13.84
CA PRO A 7 -3.67 14.72 12.46
C PRO A 7 -4.96 14.98 11.68
N LYS A 8 -4.83 15.50 10.47
CA LYS A 8 -5.94 15.77 9.55
C LYS A 8 -5.75 14.99 8.26
N ILE A 9 -6.85 14.50 7.70
CA ILE A 9 -6.87 13.80 6.41
C ILE A 9 -7.72 14.62 5.45
N ASP A 10 -7.18 14.91 4.27
CA ASP A 10 -7.90 15.51 3.15
C ASP A 10 -7.86 14.60 1.93
N LEU A 11 -9.02 14.27 1.37
CA LEU A 11 -9.13 13.34 0.26
C LEU A 11 -8.89 14.07 -1.06
N GLN A 12 -7.89 13.64 -1.84
CA GLN A 12 -7.59 14.23 -3.14
C GLN A 12 -8.25 13.46 -4.28
N GLU A 13 -8.16 12.13 -4.26
CA GLU A 13 -8.65 11.27 -5.33
C GLU A 13 -9.09 9.92 -4.78
N ILE A 14 -10.19 9.38 -5.31
CA ILE A 14 -10.66 8.03 -5.01
C ILE A 14 -11.14 7.36 -6.30
N ARG A 15 -10.66 6.14 -6.52
CA ARG A 15 -11.04 5.21 -7.59
C ARG A 15 -11.29 3.83 -6.98
N ASP A 16 -11.73 2.87 -7.78
CA ASP A 16 -12.06 1.51 -7.30
C ASP A 16 -10.87 0.78 -6.64
N ASP A 17 -9.67 0.98 -7.16
CA ASP A 17 -8.44 0.32 -6.72
C ASP A 17 -7.37 1.28 -6.17
N PHE A 18 -7.60 2.60 -6.27
CA PHE A 18 -6.64 3.64 -5.91
C PHE A 18 -7.25 4.71 -5.00
N ILE A 19 -6.50 5.14 -3.97
CA ILE A 19 -6.82 6.33 -3.18
C ILE A 19 -5.59 7.21 -2.99
N LYS A 20 -5.81 8.52 -3.10
CA LYS A 20 -4.81 9.55 -2.81
C LYS A 20 -5.37 10.53 -1.79
N PHE A 21 -4.63 10.74 -0.70
CA PHE A 21 -5.05 11.65 0.37
C PHE A 21 -3.84 12.35 0.98
N GLU A 22 -4.05 13.56 1.49
CA GLU A 22 -3.10 14.30 2.30
C GLU A 22 -3.30 13.94 3.78
N LEU A 23 -2.22 13.63 4.48
CA LEU A 23 -2.16 13.54 5.93
C LEU A 23 -1.31 14.71 6.44
N SER A 24 -1.91 15.63 7.17
CA SER A 24 -1.26 16.83 7.71
C SER A 24 -1.31 16.88 9.24
N GLU A 25 -0.53 17.80 9.84
CA GLU A 25 -0.43 17.98 11.28
C GLU A 25 -0.01 16.69 12.01
N THR A 26 0.96 15.96 11.46
CA THR A 26 1.51 14.76 12.10
C THR A 26 3.02 14.67 11.90
N ASP A 27 3.63 13.61 12.42
CA ASP A 27 5.04 13.31 12.21
C ASP A 27 5.24 12.08 11.31
N THR A 28 6.46 11.95 10.80
CA THR A 28 6.84 10.85 9.91
C THR A 28 6.66 9.48 10.56
N SER A 29 6.74 9.36 11.89
CA SER A 29 6.59 8.08 12.58
C SER A 29 5.13 7.59 12.51
N VAL A 30 4.16 8.48 12.68
CA VAL A 30 2.73 8.17 12.52
C VAL A 30 2.41 7.83 11.07
N ALA A 31 2.85 8.67 10.12
CA ALA A 31 2.65 8.40 8.69
C ALA A 31 3.24 7.04 8.28
N ASN A 32 4.48 6.75 8.69
CA ASN A 32 5.12 5.47 8.41
C ASN A 32 4.46 4.29 9.15
N ALA A 33 3.91 4.51 10.35
CA ALA A 33 3.14 3.48 11.05
C ALA A 33 1.89 3.08 10.25
N ILE A 34 1.09 4.06 9.81
CA ILE A 34 -0.09 3.81 8.97
C ILE A 34 0.32 3.05 7.70
N ARG A 35 1.36 3.51 7.00
CA ARG A 35 1.91 2.84 5.81
C ARG A 35 2.27 1.38 6.08
N ARG A 36 2.98 1.10 7.18
CA ARG A 36 3.42 -0.26 7.53
C ARG A 36 2.26 -1.17 7.89
N VAL A 37 1.26 -0.65 8.61
CA VAL A 37 0.07 -1.43 8.98
C VAL A 37 -0.75 -1.78 7.74
N MET A 38 -0.95 -0.83 6.81
CA MET A 38 -1.64 -1.09 5.54
C MET A 38 -0.99 -2.23 4.74
N ILE A 39 0.35 -2.32 4.72
CA ILE A 39 1.08 -3.36 3.96
C ILE A 39 1.09 -4.70 4.70
N ALA A 40 1.35 -4.68 6.01
CA ALA A 40 1.80 -5.88 6.72
C ALA A 40 0.78 -6.47 7.69
N GLU A 41 -0.25 -5.73 8.10
CA GLU A 41 -1.10 -6.13 9.22
C GLU A 41 -2.60 -6.09 8.93
N VAL A 42 -3.02 -5.40 7.87
CA VAL A 42 -4.39 -5.54 7.38
C VAL A 42 -4.56 -6.96 6.82
N PRO A 43 -5.50 -7.77 7.36
CA PRO A 43 -5.59 -9.16 6.98
C PRO A 43 -6.43 -9.38 5.72
N THR A 44 -6.07 -10.41 4.96
CA THR A 44 -6.79 -10.84 3.77
C THR A 44 -6.90 -12.37 3.70
N LEU A 45 -7.71 -12.86 2.76
CA LEU A 45 -7.78 -14.28 2.43
C LEU A 45 -6.79 -14.61 1.32
N ALA A 46 -6.02 -15.68 1.48
CA ALA A 46 -5.18 -16.22 0.42
C ALA A 46 -5.12 -17.75 0.51
N ILE A 47 -4.87 -18.41 -0.62
CA ILE A 47 -4.69 -19.86 -0.68
C ILE A 47 -3.43 -20.25 0.08
N ASP A 48 -3.55 -21.21 0.98
CA ASP A 48 -2.48 -21.65 1.87
C ASP A 48 -2.16 -23.13 1.71
N LEU A 49 -3.18 -23.98 1.67
CA LEU A 49 -3.01 -25.40 1.42
C LEU A 49 -3.48 -25.74 0.02
N VAL A 50 -2.68 -26.50 -0.73
CA VAL A 50 -3.06 -27.03 -2.05
C VAL A 50 -2.83 -28.53 -2.05
N SER A 51 -3.90 -29.29 -2.28
CA SER A 51 -3.90 -30.75 -2.39
C SER A 51 -4.11 -31.13 -3.85
N ILE A 52 -3.03 -31.59 -4.49
CA ILE A 52 -3.05 -31.98 -5.91
C ILE A 52 -3.41 -33.46 -6.01
N GLU A 53 -4.51 -33.77 -6.68
CA GLU A 53 -4.91 -35.15 -6.96
C GLU A 53 -4.28 -35.65 -8.26
N VAL A 54 -4.27 -34.81 -9.29
CA VAL A 54 -3.72 -35.12 -10.61
C VAL A 54 -3.02 -33.89 -11.16
N ASN A 55 -1.71 -33.96 -11.38
CA ASN A 55 -0.98 -33.00 -12.19
C ASN A 55 -0.18 -33.75 -13.25
N THR A 56 -0.63 -33.69 -14.50
CA THR A 56 0.13 -34.17 -15.66
C THR A 56 0.62 -33.03 -16.54
N SER A 57 0.64 -31.80 -15.99
CA SER A 57 1.09 -30.61 -16.70
C SER A 57 2.62 -30.53 -16.72
N VAL A 58 3.15 -29.51 -17.39
CA VAL A 58 4.60 -29.24 -17.42
C VAL A 58 5.08 -28.49 -16.17
N ILE A 59 4.16 -27.81 -15.47
CA ILE A 59 4.49 -27.05 -14.25
C ILE A 59 4.51 -28.02 -13.08
N THR A 60 5.56 -27.94 -12.27
CA THR A 60 5.68 -28.77 -11.06
C THR A 60 4.73 -28.30 -9.96
N ASP A 61 4.42 -29.21 -9.06
CA ASP A 61 3.42 -29.03 -8.00
C ASP A 61 3.72 -27.81 -7.12
N GLU A 62 4.99 -27.60 -6.76
CA GLU A 62 5.41 -26.49 -5.92
C GLU A 62 5.23 -25.12 -6.59
N PHE A 63 5.54 -25.00 -7.88
CA PHE A 63 5.33 -23.76 -8.61
C PHE A 63 3.84 -23.49 -8.82
N LEU A 64 3.05 -24.54 -9.04
CA LEU A 64 1.60 -24.42 -9.15
C LEU A 64 0.98 -23.94 -7.84
N ALA A 65 1.35 -24.56 -6.71
CA ALA A 65 0.89 -24.18 -5.39
C ALA A 65 1.27 -22.74 -5.04
N HIS A 66 2.51 -22.34 -5.35
CA HIS A 66 2.97 -20.96 -5.17
C HIS A 66 2.14 -19.96 -5.98
N ARG A 67 1.87 -20.26 -7.26
CA ARG A 67 1.04 -19.38 -8.11
C ARG A 67 -0.38 -19.24 -7.58
N LEU A 68 -1.01 -20.35 -7.18
CA LEU A 68 -2.35 -20.34 -6.58
C LEU A 68 -2.38 -19.50 -5.31
N GLY A 69 -1.34 -19.60 -4.46
CA GLY A 69 -1.20 -18.80 -3.25
C GLY A 69 -1.17 -17.29 -3.50
N MET A 70 -0.69 -16.85 -4.67
CA MET A 70 -0.58 -15.44 -5.04
C MET A 70 -1.83 -14.88 -5.75
N ILE A 71 -2.87 -15.68 -5.96
CA ILE A 71 -4.12 -15.20 -6.56
C ILE A 71 -4.92 -14.43 -5.50
N PRO A 72 -5.17 -13.13 -5.67
CA PRO A 72 -5.96 -12.36 -4.72
C PRO A 72 -7.41 -12.86 -4.69
N LEU A 73 -7.98 -12.97 -3.50
CA LEU A 73 -9.36 -13.38 -3.26
C LEU A 73 -10.18 -12.20 -2.70
N ARG A 74 -11.36 -11.93 -3.29
CA ARG A 74 -12.29 -10.89 -2.86
C ARG A 74 -13.51 -11.53 -2.20
N LEU A 75 -13.93 -10.95 -1.08
CA LEU A 75 -15.23 -11.22 -0.46
C LEU A 75 -16.26 -10.19 -0.94
N GLU A 76 -17.42 -10.65 -1.39
CA GLU A 76 -18.59 -9.81 -1.61
C GLU A 76 -19.30 -9.51 -0.29
N GLY A 77 -19.53 -8.23 0.01
CA GLY A 77 -20.21 -7.78 1.23
C GLY A 77 -19.47 -6.70 2.04
N GLY A 78 -18.25 -6.35 1.62
CA GLY A 78 -17.46 -5.26 2.21
C GLY A 78 -16.79 -5.61 3.55
N LEU A 79 -16.06 -4.63 4.08
CA LEU A 79 -15.19 -4.78 5.27
C LEU A 79 -15.92 -5.33 6.51
N GLU A 80 -17.11 -4.84 6.81
CA GLU A 80 -17.84 -5.23 8.04
C GLU A 80 -18.34 -6.68 7.98
N ALA A 81 -18.74 -7.16 6.80
CA ALA A 81 -19.08 -8.56 6.61
C ALA A 81 -17.83 -9.43 6.74
N PHE A 82 -16.69 -8.96 6.20
CA PHE A 82 -15.41 -9.65 6.28
C PHE A 82 -14.97 -9.86 7.73
N LYS A 83 -14.93 -8.78 8.52
CA LYS A 83 -14.51 -8.79 9.94
C LYS A 83 -15.36 -9.73 10.81
N LYS A 84 -16.65 -9.90 10.49
CA LYS A 84 -17.58 -10.74 11.27
C LYS A 84 -17.57 -12.21 10.86
N ARG A 85 -17.30 -12.48 9.59
CA ARG A 85 -17.40 -13.83 9.02
C ARG A 85 -16.18 -14.67 9.33
N PHE A 86 -14.99 -14.07 9.25
CA PHE A 86 -13.74 -14.81 9.34
C PHE A 86 -13.02 -14.61 10.66
N VAL A 87 -12.51 -15.72 11.19
CA VAL A 87 -11.64 -15.76 12.36
C VAL A 87 -10.32 -16.41 11.94
N TYR A 88 -9.21 -15.98 12.54
CA TYR A 88 -7.92 -16.64 12.33
C TYR A 88 -8.00 -18.11 12.72
N SER A 89 -7.35 -18.98 11.96
CA SER A 89 -7.38 -20.42 12.25
C SER A 89 -6.83 -20.75 13.65
N ALA A 90 -5.91 -19.94 14.19
CA ALA A 90 -5.38 -20.10 15.54
C ALA A 90 -6.39 -19.77 16.65
N ASP A 91 -7.38 -18.92 16.37
CA ASP A 91 -8.42 -18.50 17.31
C ASP A 91 -9.74 -19.29 17.11
N CYS A 92 -9.75 -20.25 16.18
CA CYS A 92 -10.93 -21.04 15.84
C CYS A 92 -10.96 -22.37 16.61
N ASP A 93 -12.11 -22.69 17.20
CA ASP A 93 -12.35 -23.92 17.98
C ASP A 93 -12.80 -25.08 17.07
N CYS A 94 -12.00 -25.42 16.05
CA CYS A 94 -12.27 -26.54 15.14
C CYS A 94 -11.04 -27.44 14.96
N ASP A 95 -11.24 -28.73 14.66
CA ASP A 95 -10.15 -29.71 14.58
C ASP A 95 -9.24 -29.52 13.35
N GLU A 96 -9.80 -29.28 12.15
CA GLU A 96 -9.04 -29.10 10.91
C GLU A 96 -9.35 -27.78 10.21
N HIS A 97 -10.55 -27.66 9.65
CA HIS A 97 -11.02 -26.46 8.97
C HIS A 97 -12.54 -26.38 8.99
N CYS A 98 -13.08 -25.17 9.02
CA CYS A 98 -14.52 -24.93 8.99
C CYS A 98 -14.85 -23.67 8.16
N PRO A 99 -16.13 -23.44 7.82
CA PRO A 99 -16.54 -22.27 7.03
C PRO A 99 -16.23 -20.90 7.66
N ASN A 100 -15.91 -20.84 8.97
CA ASN A 100 -15.56 -19.59 9.66
C ASN A 100 -14.06 -19.26 9.62
N CYS A 101 -13.19 -20.25 9.39
CA CYS A 101 -11.73 -20.06 9.42
C CYS A 101 -11.05 -20.37 8.07
N SER A 102 -11.82 -20.85 7.10
CA SER A 102 -11.27 -21.29 5.81
C SER A 102 -12.31 -21.24 4.69
N VAL A 103 -11.81 -21.26 3.45
CA VAL A 103 -12.60 -21.33 2.22
C VAL A 103 -12.00 -22.39 1.31
N GLU A 104 -12.84 -23.30 0.83
CA GLU A 104 -12.43 -24.39 -0.05
C GLU A 104 -12.64 -24.02 -1.52
N PHE A 105 -11.68 -24.42 -2.36
CA PHE A 105 -11.69 -24.25 -3.79
C PHE A 105 -11.38 -25.56 -4.50
N GLU A 106 -11.99 -25.76 -5.66
CA GLU A 106 -11.79 -26.94 -6.50
C GLU A 106 -11.43 -26.52 -7.93
N LEU A 107 -10.51 -27.24 -8.55
CA LEU A 107 -10.14 -27.05 -9.95
C LEU A 107 -9.98 -28.43 -10.60
N ASP A 108 -10.72 -28.67 -11.68
CA ASP A 108 -10.62 -29.88 -12.49
C ASP A 108 -10.75 -29.53 -13.97
N VAL A 109 -9.60 -29.48 -14.66
CA VAL A 109 -9.52 -29.12 -16.07
C VAL A 109 -8.73 -30.17 -16.84
N ARG A 110 -9.26 -30.58 -17.99
CA ARG A 110 -8.62 -31.54 -18.90
C ARG A 110 -8.61 -31.01 -20.33
N ALA A 111 -7.41 -30.93 -20.90
CA ALA A 111 -7.22 -30.59 -22.30
C ALA A 111 -7.47 -31.82 -23.18
N GLU A 112 -8.50 -31.79 -24.03
CA GLU A 112 -8.86 -32.94 -24.87
C GLU A 112 -8.12 -32.95 -26.22
N SER A 113 -8.32 -31.92 -27.04
CA SER A 113 -7.88 -31.92 -28.45
C SER A 113 -6.87 -30.82 -28.78
N GLY A 114 -6.70 -29.83 -27.91
CA GLY A 114 -5.83 -28.67 -28.13
C GLY A 114 -5.21 -28.13 -26.85
N THR A 115 -4.36 -27.11 -26.98
CA THR A 115 -3.80 -26.42 -25.84
C THR A 115 -4.91 -25.66 -25.09
N GLN A 116 -5.04 -25.92 -23.80
CA GLN A 116 -6.01 -25.23 -22.94
C GLN A 116 -5.28 -24.37 -21.91
N THR A 117 -5.69 -23.11 -21.80
CA THR A 117 -5.18 -22.20 -20.77
C THR A 117 -6.08 -22.32 -19.54
N VAL A 118 -5.50 -22.68 -18.41
CA VAL A 118 -6.17 -22.72 -17.11
C VAL A 118 -5.96 -21.36 -16.45
N THR A 119 -7.05 -20.68 -16.11
CA THR A 119 -7.02 -19.37 -15.46
C THR A 119 -7.69 -19.42 -14.08
N SER A 120 -7.62 -18.32 -13.33
CA SER A 120 -8.29 -18.15 -12.05
C SER A 120 -9.80 -18.37 -12.12
N ASP A 121 -10.44 -18.18 -13.29
CA ASP A 121 -11.87 -18.45 -13.49
C ASP A 121 -12.19 -19.95 -13.43
N SER A 122 -11.21 -20.81 -13.72
CA SER A 122 -11.35 -22.27 -13.57
C SER A 122 -11.29 -22.73 -12.11
N LEU A 123 -10.98 -21.83 -11.17
CA LEU A 123 -10.92 -22.12 -9.74
C LEU A 123 -12.30 -21.86 -9.11
N ARG A 124 -13.06 -22.93 -8.89
CA ARG A 124 -14.41 -22.85 -8.32
C ARG A 124 -14.34 -22.73 -6.81
N SER A 125 -14.88 -21.65 -6.25
CA SER A 125 -15.10 -21.56 -4.80
C SER A 125 -16.32 -22.37 -4.37
N LEU A 126 -16.23 -23.03 -3.22
CA LEU A 126 -17.39 -23.62 -2.55
C LEU A 126 -18.18 -22.58 -1.74
N ASP A 127 -17.65 -21.37 -1.59
CA ASP A 127 -18.31 -20.24 -0.94
C ASP A 127 -18.83 -19.24 -1.98
N PRO A 128 -20.15 -18.99 -2.07
CA PRO A 128 -20.73 -18.14 -3.11
C PRO A 128 -20.32 -16.67 -3.01
N TYR A 129 -19.80 -16.23 -1.86
CA TYR A 129 -19.40 -14.83 -1.64
C TYR A 129 -17.92 -14.58 -1.92
N ILE A 130 -17.14 -15.61 -2.23
CA ILE A 130 -15.69 -15.49 -2.36
C ILE A 130 -15.27 -15.94 -3.72
N LYS A 131 -14.57 -15.05 -4.41
CA LYS A 131 -14.10 -15.30 -5.76
C LYS A 131 -12.68 -14.79 -5.96
N PRO A 132 -11.91 -15.42 -6.84
CA PRO A 132 -10.67 -14.83 -7.33
C PRO A 132 -10.92 -13.44 -7.90
N VAL A 133 -10.00 -12.53 -7.65
CA VAL A 133 -10.00 -11.22 -8.30
C VAL A 133 -9.49 -11.41 -9.73
N HIS A 134 -10.33 -11.07 -10.70
CA HIS A 134 -9.98 -11.10 -12.12
C HIS A 134 -9.46 -9.76 -12.61
N PHE A 135 -10.07 -8.67 -12.14
CA PHE A 135 -9.78 -7.29 -12.52
C PHE A 135 -9.77 -6.43 -11.26
N SER A 136 -8.89 -5.43 -11.22
CA SER A 136 -8.82 -4.49 -10.10
C SER A 136 -10.01 -3.52 -10.12
N SER A 137 -10.47 -3.15 -11.32
CA SER A 137 -11.52 -2.15 -11.57
C SER A 137 -12.56 -2.60 -12.60
N GLU A 138 -13.74 -1.97 -12.60
CA GLU A 138 -14.76 -2.20 -13.63
C GLU A 138 -14.30 -1.73 -15.02
N GLU A 139 -13.46 -0.69 -15.07
CA GLU A 139 -12.89 -0.19 -16.31
C GLU A 139 -11.97 -1.23 -16.98
N GLU A 140 -11.11 -1.89 -16.20
CA GLU A 140 -10.27 -2.98 -16.70
C GLU A 140 -11.14 -4.13 -17.21
N ALA A 141 -12.16 -4.53 -16.45
CA ALA A 141 -13.07 -5.61 -16.82
C ALA A 141 -13.78 -5.35 -18.16
N ASN A 142 -14.15 -4.09 -18.43
CA ASN A 142 -14.85 -3.72 -19.67
C ASN A 142 -13.91 -3.58 -20.88
N ASN A 143 -12.62 -3.33 -20.66
CA ASN A 143 -11.66 -3.03 -21.70
C ASN A 143 -10.79 -4.22 -22.12
N THR A 144 -10.88 -5.37 -21.43
CA THR A 144 -10.10 -6.57 -21.72
C THR A 144 -10.95 -7.76 -22.19
N GLN A 145 -10.32 -8.68 -22.92
CA GLN A 145 -10.86 -9.99 -23.28
C GLN A 145 -10.28 -11.11 -22.40
N ASP A 146 -9.51 -10.75 -21.38
CA ASP A 146 -8.85 -11.72 -20.51
C ASP A 146 -9.86 -12.49 -19.66
N THR A 147 -9.61 -13.79 -19.47
CA THR A 147 -10.44 -14.68 -18.65
C THR A 147 -9.85 -14.89 -17.25
N GLY A 148 -9.17 -13.85 -16.73
CA GLY A 148 -8.50 -13.84 -15.43
C GLY A 148 -7.03 -14.30 -15.44
N VAL A 149 -6.46 -14.44 -14.25
CA VAL A 149 -5.03 -14.72 -14.04
C VAL A 149 -4.68 -16.11 -14.56
N ILE A 150 -3.69 -16.22 -15.46
CA ILE A 150 -3.23 -17.51 -15.97
C ILE A 150 -2.54 -18.29 -14.85
N ILE A 151 -2.94 -19.55 -14.68
CA ILE A 151 -2.35 -20.50 -13.72
C ILE A 151 -1.38 -21.43 -14.44
N ALA A 152 -1.85 -22.11 -15.48
CA ALA A 152 -1.09 -23.10 -16.24
C ALA A 152 -1.57 -23.18 -17.70
N LYS A 153 -0.74 -23.74 -18.57
CA LYS A 153 -1.14 -24.13 -19.93
C LYS A 153 -1.00 -25.64 -20.07
N LEU A 154 -2.09 -26.29 -20.46
CA LEU A 154 -2.17 -27.74 -20.63
C LEU A 154 -2.09 -28.08 -22.11
N GLY A 155 -1.26 -29.06 -22.45
CA GLY A 155 -1.25 -29.70 -23.77
C GLY A 155 -2.32 -30.79 -23.90
N PRO A 156 -2.61 -31.27 -25.11
CA PRO A 156 -3.62 -32.32 -25.34
C PRO A 156 -3.35 -33.57 -24.50
N GLY A 157 -4.38 -34.07 -23.82
CA GLY A 157 -4.32 -35.23 -22.93
C GLY A 157 -3.92 -34.91 -21.48
N GLN A 158 -3.43 -33.70 -21.20
CA GLN A 158 -3.06 -33.31 -19.84
C GLN A 158 -4.29 -32.93 -19.00
N ARG A 159 -4.24 -33.24 -17.70
CA ARG A 159 -5.26 -32.88 -16.71
C ARG A 159 -4.61 -32.24 -15.50
N LEU A 160 -5.31 -31.26 -14.95
CA LEU A 160 -5.02 -30.69 -13.65
C LEU A 160 -6.26 -30.82 -12.76
N LYS A 161 -6.14 -31.56 -11.65
CA LYS A 161 -7.16 -31.71 -10.63
C LYS A 161 -6.58 -31.47 -9.25
N LEU A 162 -7.13 -30.49 -8.52
CA LEU A 162 -6.67 -30.12 -7.18
C LEU A 162 -7.81 -29.53 -6.35
N ASN A 163 -7.61 -29.59 -5.03
CA ASN A 163 -8.40 -28.88 -4.03
C ASN A 163 -7.47 -27.88 -3.32
N ALA A 164 -7.98 -26.73 -2.92
CA ALA A 164 -7.21 -25.71 -2.25
C ALA A 164 -8.00 -25.10 -1.08
N ILE A 165 -7.29 -24.73 -0.01
CA ILE A 165 -7.87 -24.10 1.18
C ILE A 165 -7.25 -22.73 1.34
N ALA A 166 -8.10 -21.70 1.33
CA ALA A 166 -7.71 -20.34 1.68
C ALA A 166 -7.97 -20.06 3.15
N LYS A 167 -7.07 -19.30 3.77
CA LYS A 167 -7.11 -18.91 5.18
C LYS A 167 -6.87 -17.42 5.33
N LEU A 168 -7.35 -16.89 6.45
CA LEU A 168 -7.08 -15.52 6.87
C LEU A 168 -5.62 -15.42 7.33
N GLY A 169 -4.91 -14.39 6.89
CA GLY A 169 -3.53 -14.12 7.29
C GLY A 169 -3.16 -12.66 7.08
N ILE A 170 -1.92 -12.30 7.40
CA ILE A 170 -1.41 -10.92 7.32
C ILE A 170 -0.13 -10.85 6.49
N GLY A 171 0.10 -9.71 5.83
CA GLY A 171 1.27 -9.49 4.98
C GLY A 171 2.62 -9.68 5.69
N LYS A 172 2.67 -9.52 7.02
CA LYS A 172 3.86 -9.77 7.84
C LYS A 172 4.30 -11.23 7.84
N GLU A 173 3.36 -12.16 7.70
CA GLU A 173 3.65 -13.61 7.63
C GLU A 173 4.08 -14.00 6.23
N HIS A 174 3.35 -13.53 5.22
CA HIS A 174 3.70 -13.75 3.81
C HIS A 174 3.09 -12.66 2.92
N ALA A 175 3.82 -12.25 1.88
CA ALA A 175 3.40 -11.18 0.97
C ALA A 175 2.08 -11.45 0.23
N LYS A 176 1.66 -12.73 0.13
CA LYS A 176 0.38 -13.14 -0.47
C LYS A 176 -0.85 -12.57 0.26
N TRP A 177 -0.68 -12.19 1.53
CA TRP A 177 -1.73 -11.56 2.33
C TRP A 177 -1.63 -10.03 2.37
N SER A 178 -0.76 -9.41 1.55
CA SER A 178 -0.74 -7.95 1.42
C SER A 178 -1.98 -7.50 0.62
N PRO A 179 -2.88 -6.66 1.19
CA PRO A 179 -4.04 -6.14 0.46
C PRO A 179 -3.66 -5.05 -0.56
N VAL A 180 -2.44 -4.53 -0.48
CA VAL A 180 -1.94 -3.42 -1.30
C VAL A 180 -0.87 -3.89 -2.26
N ALA A 181 -0.96 -3.40 -3.49
CA ALA A 181 0.12 -3.47 -4.47
C ALA A 181 1.17 -2.38 -4.16
N VAL A 182 0.69 -1.17 -3.87
CA VAL A 182 1.53 -0.02 -3.50
C VAL A 182 0.89 0.71 -2.34
N ALA A 183 1.66 1.00 -1.31
CA ALA A 183 1.27 1.96 -0.27
C ALA A 183 2.49 2.80 0.09
N THR A 184 2.49 4.03 -0.42
CA THR A 184 3.60 4.97 -0.28
C THR A 184 3.09 6.34 0.12
N TYR A 185 4.01 7.18 0.59
CA TYR A 185 3.74 8.59 0.75
C TYR A 185 4.96 9.40 0.30
N MET A 186 4.71 10.61 -0.16
CA MET A 186 5.73 11.61 -0.44
C MET A 186 5.51 12.83 0.47
N PHE A 187 6.60 13.55 0.75
CA PHE A 187 6.51 14.85 1.39
C PHE A 187 6.10 15.90 0.35
N GLU A 188 5.38 16.93 0.78
CA GLU A 188 5.11 18.06 -0.09
C GLU A 188 6.45 18.80 -0.38
N PRO A 189 6.82 19.01 -1.66
CA PRO A 189 8.04 19.74 -2.00
C PRO A 189 7.89 21.23 -1.73
N ILE A 190 8.81 21.80 -0.95
CA ILE A 190 8.96 23.25 -0.79
C ILE A 190 10.07 23.68 -1.73
N ILE A 191 9.69 24.40 -2.79
CA ILE A 191 10.62 24.89 -3.81
C ILE A 191 10.75 26.39 -3.64
N THR A 192 11.95 26.84 -3.29
CA THR A 192 12.27 28.25 -3.11
C THR A 192 13.16 28.72 -4.26
N LEU A 193 12.70 29.74 -4.98
CA LEU A 193 13.43 30.40 -6.04
C LEU A 193 14.00 31.73 -5.54
N ASN A 194 15.32 31.87 -5.53
CA ASN A 194 15.96 33.13 -5.18
C ASN A 194 16.01 34.04 -6.40
N GLN A 195 15.02 34.92 -6.50
CA GLN A 195 14.89 35.84 -7.65
C GLN A 195 16.08 36.78 -7.80
N ASN A 196 16.78 37.15 -6.71
CA ASN A 196 17.97 38.00 -6.79
C ASN A 196 19.11 37.31 -7.55
N VAL A 197 19.30 36.00 -7.32
CA VAL A 197 20.30 35.19 -8.02
C VAL A 197 19.83 34.84 -9.43
N LEU A 198 18.55 34.47 -9.62
CA LEU A 198 18.01 34.17 -10.95
C LEU A 198 18.07 35.36 -11.90
N ASN A 199 17.97 36.59 -11.38
CA ASN A 199 18.10 37.82 -12.17
C ASN A 199 19.53 38.04 -12.69
N THR A 200 20.56 37.45 -12.08
CA THR A 200 21.94 37.53 -12.60
C THR A 200 22.20 36.54 -13.74
N TYR A 201 21.36 35.51 -13.87
CA TYR A 201 21.50 34.50 -14.92
C TYR A 201 21.15 35.06 -16.31
N THR A 202 21.85 34.56 -17.33
CA THR A 202 21.52 34.85 -18.73
C THR A 202 20.20 34.19 -19.13
N SER A 203 19.56 34.69 -20.19
CA SER A 203 18.34 34.07 -20.73
C SER A 203 18.55 32.59 -21.09
N GLU A 204 19.74 32.22 -21.57
CA GLU A 204 20.09 30.83 -21.90
C GLU A 204 20.15 29.95 -20.64
N GLN A 205 20.78 30.44 -19.56
CA GLN A 205 20.85 29.72 -18.27
C GLN A 205 19.48 29.51 -17.64
N ARG A 206 18.57 30.50 -17.74
CA ARG A 206 17.19 30.35 -17.24
C ARG A 206 16.41 29.29 -18.03
N VAL A 207 16.57 29.27 -19.35
CA VAL A 207 15.95 28.26 -20.22
C VAL A 207 16.51 26.86 -19.95
N GLU A 208 17.82 26.75 -19.72
CA GLU A 208 18.46 25.48 -19.34
C GLU A 208 17.94 24.99 -17.98
N LEU A 209 17.80 25.89 -17.00
CA LEU A 209 17.24 25.58 -15.69
C LEU A 209 15.78 25.11 -15.76
N TYR A 210 14.94 25.78 -16.56
CA TYR A 210 13.58 25.34 -16.85
C TYR A 210 13.56 23.93 -17.48
N LYS A 211 14.40 23.70 -18.50
CA LYS A 211 14.50 22.40 -19.21
C LYS A 211 15.12 21.28 -18.37
N SER A 212 15.83 21.60 -17.29
CA SER A 212 16.45 20.61 -16.40
C SER A 212 15.43 19.77 -15.64
N CYS A 213 14.20 20.29 -15.47
CA CYS A 213 13.15 19.56 -14.75
C CYS A 213 12.37 18.63 -15.70
N PRO A 214 12.48 17.29 -15.57
CA PRO A 214 11.80 16.36 -16.47
C PRO A 214 10.27 16.38 -16.31
N THR A 215 9.78 16.73 -15.12
CA THR A 215 8.35 16.75 -14.79
C THR A 215 7.68 18.11 -14.95
N ARG A 216 8.40 19.12 -15.47
CA ARG A 216 7.89 20.48 -15.72
C ARG A 216 7.21 21.09 -14.48
N VAL A 217 8.00 21.21 -13.42
CA VAL A 217 7.61 21.87 -12.17
C VAL A 217 7.60 23.40 -12.31
N PHE A 218 8.43 23.92 -13.21
CA PHE A 218 8.61 25.35 -13.43
C PHE A 218 7.83 25.83 -14.65
N GLU A 219 7.44 27.08 -14.65
CA GLU A 219 6.89 27.82 -15.79
C GLU A 219 7.73 29.07 -16.04
N ILE A 220 7.75 29.53 -17.30
CA ILE A 220 8.37 30.78 -17.71
C ILE A 220 7.25 31.72 -18.14
N ASP A 221 7.18 32.90 -17.54
CA ASP A 221 6.22 33.93 -17.94
C ASP A 221 6.67 34.61 -19.25
N ASP A 222 5.96 34.31 -20.34
CA ASP A 222 6.17 34.87 -21.67
C ASP A 222 5.35 36.16 -21.92
N THR A 223 4.66 36.71 -20.92
CA THR A 223 3.72 37.85 -21.12
C THR A 223 4.37 39.22 -21.36
N TYR A 224 5.70 39.33 -21.31
CA TYR A 224 6.42 40.55 -21.69
C TYR A 224 7.22 40.34 -22.99
N ASP A 225 6.88 41.12 -24.02
CA ASP A 225 7.48 41.20 -25.36
C ASP A 225 8.93 41.74 -25.36
N THR A 226 9.69 41.41 -24.32
CA THR A 226 11.12 41.63 -24.18
C THR A 226 11.72 40.34 -23.63
N VAL A 227 12.34 39.56 -24.53
CA VAL A 227 13.07 38.29 -24.34
C VAL A 227 14.20 38.33 -23.27
N ARG A 228 14.27 39.39 -22.46
CA ARG A 228 15.25 39.62 -21.37
C ARG A 228 14.71 39.36 -19.96
N ASP A 229 13.39 39.39 -19.75
CA ASP A 229 12.78 39.42 -18.39
C ASP A 229 11.84 38.25 -18.09
N ALA A 230 11.95 37.13 -18.82
CA ALA A 230 11.16 35.95 -18.52
C ALA A 230 11.53 35.42 -17.12
N GLN A 231 10.59 35.51 -16.17
CA GLN A 231 10.78 35.09 -14.79
C GLN A 231 10.42 33.61 -14.65
N LEU A 232 11.33 32.84 -14.03
CA LEU A 232 11.08 31.46 -13.67
C LEU A 232 10.18 31.44 -12.43
N GLN A 233 9.05 30.74 -12.53
CA GLN A 233 8.10 30.55 -11.45
C GLN A 233 7.84 29.05 -11.23
N VAL A 234 7.34 28.70 -10.05
CA VAL A 234 6.91 27.32 -9.76
C VAL A 234 5.44 27.20 -10.15
N GLU A 235 5.14 26.35 -11.13
CA GLU A 235 3.76 26.08 -11.57
C GLU A 235 3.08 25.12 -10.57
N ASP A 236 3.72 23.96 -10.35
CA ASP A 236 3.19 22.88 -9.52
C ASP A 236 4.34 22.17 -8.80
N ASN A 237 4.47 22.43 -7.50
CA ASN A 237 5.49 21.82 -6.66
C ASN A 237 5.30 20.30 -6.51
N MET A 238 4.07 19.79 -6.60
CA MET A 238 3.76 18.36 -6.42
C MET A 238 4.25 17.48 -7.57
N ARG A 239 4.62 18.08 -8.72
CA ARG A 239 5.30 17.36 -9.82
C ARG A 239 6.77 17.06 -9.53
N CYS A 240 7.35 17.66 -8.48
CA CYS A 240 8.76 17.46 -8.17
C CYS A 240 8.99 16.03 -7.64
N MET A 241 9.91 15.32 -8.30
CA MET A 241 10.32 13.95 -7.93
C MET A 241 11.64 13.90 -7.14
N TYR A 242 12.10 15.04 -6.60
CA TYR A 242 13.36 15.15 -5.84
C TYR A 242 14.59 14.58 -6.59
N CYS A 243 14.69 14.83 -7.90
CA CYS A 243 15.84 14.40 -8.70
C CYS A 243 17.10 15.27 -8.49
N ASP A 244 16.94 16.44 -7.87
CA ASP A 244 17.96 17.46 -7.62
C ASP A 244 18.65 18.04 -8.87
N GLU A 245 18.17 17.76 -10.08
CA GLU A 245 18.81 18.26 -11.31
C GLU A 245 18.81 19.80 -11.40
N CYS A 246 17.68 20.45 -11.08
CA CYS A 246 17.61 21.91 -11.02
C CYS A 246 18.54 22.51 -9.96
N VAL A 247 18.72 21.83 -8.82
CA VAL A 247 19.61 22.26 -7.73
C VAL A 247 21.07 22.11 -8.14
N LYS A 248 21.44 20.97 -8.75
CA LYS A 248 22.79 20.72 -9.25
C LYS A 248 23.17 21.70 -10.36
N LEU A 249 22.26 21.94 -11.30
CA LEU A 249 22.48 22.89 -12.39
C LEU A 249 22.64 24.32 -11.85
N ALA A 250 21.76 24.77 -10.96
CA ALA A 250 21.90 26.06 -10.28
C ALA A 250 23.22 26.18 -9.51
N SER A 251 23.67 25.11 -8.84
CA SER A 251 24.96 25.10 -8.16
C SER A 251 26.14 25.18 -9.12
N SER A 252 26.02 24.69 -10.36
CA SER A 252 27.10 24.72 -11.36
C SER A 252 27.39 26.13 -11.89
N TYR A 253 26.42 27.04 -11.77
CA TYR A 253 26.57 28.44 -12.17
C TYR A 253 27.14 29.33 -11.06
N ARG A 254 27.38 28.79 -9.86
CA ARG A 254 28.00 29.55 -8.77
C ARG A 254 29.51 29.66 -8.97
N GLU A 255 30.06 30.85 -8.71
CA GLU A 255 31.50 31.07 -8.76
C GLU A 255 32.16 30.57 -7.48
N ASN A 256 31.52 30.81 -6.33
CA ASN A 256 31.99 30.36 -5.02
C ASN A 256 30.98 29.43 -4.34
N PRO A 257 31.44 28.43 -3.57
CA PRO A 257 30.55 27.54 -2.81
C PRO A 257 29.67 28.25 -1.77
N GLU A 258 30.09 29.42 -1.29
CA GLU A 258 29.38 30.25 -0.31
C GLU A 258 28.30 31.14 -0.93
N ASP A 259 28.24 31.23 -2.26
CA ASP A 259 27.23 32.02 -2.94
C ASP A 259 25.83 31.41 -2.75
N ASP A 260 24.83 32.28 -2.67
CA ASP A 260 23.43 31.89 -2.51
C ASP A 260 22.95 30.97 -3.64
N MET A 261 22.15 29.97 -3.27
CA MET A 261 21.52 29.06 -4.24
C MET A 261 20.35 29.73 -4.96
N ALA A 262 20.31 29.62 -6.29
CA ALA A 262 19.17 30.10 -7.08
C ALA A 262 17.90 29.25 -6.87
N VAL A 263 18.07 27.95 -6.67
CA VAL A 263 16.98 26.99 -6.46
C VAL A 263 17.30 26.15 -5.23
N THR A 264 16.35 26.09 -4.29
CA THR A 264 16.40 25.19 -3.14
C THR A 264 15.14 24.34 -3.11
N VAL A 265 15.31 23.03 -2.95
CA VAL A 265 14.20 22.08 -2.82
C VAL A 265 14.31 21.41 -1.46
N THR A 266 13.28 21.55 -0.63
CA THR A 266 13.18 20.89 0.68
C THR A 266 11.86 20.14 0.79
N ALA A 267 11.73 19.30 1.83
CA ALA A 267 10.51 18.57 2.13
C ALA A 267 9.79 19.20 3.32
N THR A 268 8.46 19.30 3.26
CA THR A 268 7.63 19.58 4.45
C THR A 268 7.85 18.50 5.51
N GLN A 269 7.75 18.87 6.80
CA GLN A 269 7.97 17.91 7.89
C GLN A 269 6.67 17.32 8.48
N ASP A 270 5.52 17.91 8.14
CA ASP A 270 4.23 17.66 8.77
C ASP A 270 3.09 17.42 7.78
N LYS A 271 3.41 17.30 6.48
CA LYS A 271 2.46 16.97 5.41
C LYS A 271 2.97 15.81 4.56
N PHE A 272 2.09 14.85 4.33
CA PHE A 272 2.37 13.59 3.66
C PHE A 272 1.27 13.30 2.65
N ILE A 273 1.63 13.15 1.38
CA ILE A 273 0.68 12.78 0.33
C ILE A 273 0.77 11.27 0.13
N PHE A 274 -0.26 10.56 0.59
CA PHE A 274 -0.37 9.11 0.45
C PHE A 274 -0.89 8.73 -0.92
N SER A 275 -0.38 7.61 -1.45
CA SER A 275 -0.90 6.93 -2.62
C SER A 275 -0.98 5.45 -2.30
N VAL A 276 -2.19 4.90 -2.34
CA VAL A 276 -2.48 3.53 -1.97
C VAL A 276 -3.24 2.85 -3.10
N GLU A 277 -2.63 1.80 -3.66
CA GLU A 277 -3.16 0.91 -4.69
C GLU A 277 -3.44 -0.45 -4.07
N THR A 278 -4.66 -0.93 -4.21
CA THR A 278 -5.09 -2.25 -3.72
C THR A 278 -4.94 -3.33 -4.78
N THR A 279 -4.85 -4.59 -4.35
CA THR A 279 -4.86 -5.76 -5.23
C THR A 279 -6.28 -6.17 -5.65
N GLY A 280 -7.29 -5.37 -5.31
CA GLY A 280 -8.71 -5.66 -5.53
C GLY A 280 -9.35 -6.58 -4.50
N GLN A 281 -8.64 -7.07 -3.48
CA GLN A 281 -9.24 -7.89 -2.40
C GLN A 281 -10.17 -7.08 -1.48
N LEU A 282 -9.77 -5.84 -1.22
CA LEU A 282 -10.46 -4.84 -0.41
C LEU A 282 -10.45 -3.53 -1.19
N LYS A 283 -11.42 -2.65 -0.92
CA LYS A 283 -11.38 -1.29 -1.47
C LYS A 283 -10.27 -0.47 -0.80
N PRO A 284 -9.69 0.52 -1.48
CA PRO A 284 -8.60 1.32 -0.93
C PRO A 284 -8.97 2.06 0.36
N GLU A 285 -10.19 2.61 0.46
CA GLU A 285 -10.67 3.25 1.68
C GLU A 285 -10.83 2.26 2.85
N GLU A 286 -11.22 1.02 2.56
CA GLU A 286 -11.37 -0.05 3.57
C GLU A 286 -10.02 -0.43 4.17
N VAL A 287 -8.96 -0.49 3.35
CA VAL A 287 -7.60 -0.75 3.83
C VAL A 287 -7.12 0.35 4.77
N VAL A 288 -7.34 1.62 4.42
CA VAL A 288 -6.94 2.76 5.26
C VAL A 288 -7.70 2.76 6.59
N ILE A 289 -9.02 2.58 6.56
CA ILE A 289 -9.86 2.51 7.76
C ILE A 289 -9.41 1.36 8.66
N TRP A 290 -9.20 0.17 8.09
CA TRP A 290 -8.79 -0.98 8.88
C TRP A 290 -7.39 -0.82 9.48
N ALA A 291 -6.46 -0.22 8.76
CA ALA A 291 -5.15 0.09 9.30
C ALA A 291 -5.22 1.02 10.51
N LEU A 292 -6.10 2.03 10.48
CA LEU A 292 -6.32 2.92 11.63
C LEU A 292 -6.96 2.18 12.82
N ASP A 293 -7.93 1.30 12.56
CA ASP A 293 -8.52 0.44 13.59
C ASP A 293 -7.47 -0.44 14.27
N ILE A 294 -6.59 -1.09 13.50
CA ILE A 294 -5.50 -1.93 14.03
C ILE A 294 -4.57 -1.12 14.94
N ILE A 295 -4.19 0.09 14.52
CA ILE A 295 -3.34 0.97 15.34
C ILE A 295 -4.05 1.34 16.65
N LYS A 296 -5.34 1.69 16.56
CA LYS A 296 -6.17 2.02 17.73
C LYS A 296 -6.25 0.84 18.71
N ASP A 297 -6.49 -0.36 18.21
CA ASP A 297 -6.63 -1.56 19.05
C ASP A 297 -5.32 -1.91 19.75
N LYS A 298 -4.18 -1.76 19.07
CA LYS A 298 -2.85 -1.93 19.69
C LYS A 298 -2.59 -0.94 20.82
N LEU A 299 -2.94 0.34 20.61
CA LEU A 299 -2.79 1.36 21.64
C LEU A 299 -3.76 1.13 22.81
N ALA A 300 -4.97 0.66 22.54
CA ALA A 300 -5.94 0.29 23.58
C ALA A 300 -5.45 -0.89 24.41
N ALA A 301 -4.91 -1.94 23.78
CA ALA A 301 -4.33 -3.08 24.46
C ALA A 301 -3.14 -2.68 25.34
N LEU A 302 -2.24 -1.84 24.83
CA LEU A 302 -1.11 -1.31 25.61
C LEU A 302 -1.59 -0.49 26.81
N LYS A 303 -2.58 0.39 26.61
CA LYS A 303 -3.18 1.18 27.69
C LYS A 303 -3.78 0.28 28.78
N HIS A 304 -4.46 -0.79 28.40
CA HIS A 304 -5.04 -1.75 29.34
C HIS A 304 -3.96 -2.41 30.20
N GLN A 305 -2.89 -2.90 29.58
CA GLN A 305 -1.75 -3.51 30.29
C GLN A 305 -1.09 -2.55 31.28
N CYS A 306 -0.93 -1.28 30.91
CA CYS A 306 -0.42 -0.26 31.83
C CYS A 306 -1.34 -0.06 33.05
N LEU A 307 -2.66 -0.12 32.86
CA LEU A 307 -3.63 0.02 33.94
C LEU A 307 -3.60 -1.19 34.88
N GLU A 308 -3.50 -2.41 34.36
CA GLU A 308 -3.37 -3.63 35.17
C GLU A 308 -2.12 -3.57 36.07
N LEU A 309 -0.97 -3.23 35.49
CA LEU A 309 0.29 -3.10 36.25
C LEU A 309 0.20 -2.04 37.36
N SER A 310 -0.49 -0.92 37.11
CA SER A 310 -0.67 0.12 38.13
C SER A 310 -1.55 -0.32 39.31
N GLN A 311 -2.45 -1.28 39.09
CA GLN A 311 -3.31 -1.82 40.14
C GLN A 311 -2.58 -2.85 41.02
N ASP A 312 -1.69 -3.66 40.42
CA ASP A 312 -0.86 -4.63 41.14
C ASP A 312 0.20 -3.96 42.05
N GLU A 313 0.74 -2.80 41.66
CA GLU A 313 1.59 -1.98 42.54
C GLU A 313 0.84 -1.38 43.74
N GLY A 314 -0.47 -1.14 43.60
CA GLY A 314 -1.34 -0.69 44.69
C GLY A 314 -1.68 -1.79 45.72
N LEU A 315 -1.63 -3.06 45.33
CA LEU A 315 -1.88 -4.22 46.20
C LEU A 315 -0.60 -4.72 46.88
N SER A 316 0.56 -4.59 46.25
CA SER A 316 1.85 -5.00 46.82
C SER A 316 2.40 -4.03 47.88
N THR A 317 1.91 -2.78 47.93
CA THR A 317 2.32 -1.78 48.93
C THR A 317 1.55 -1.85 50.26
N GLN A 318 0.54 -2.71 50.39
CA GLN A 318 -0.24 -2.86 51.65
C GLN A 318 0.23 -3.95 52.61
N ASN A 319 1.28 -4.73 52.27
CA ASN A 319 1.81 -5.78 53.15
C ASN A 319 3.30 -5.58 53.48
N VAL A 320 3.66 -4.39 53.97
CA VAL A 320 4.87 -4.27 54.80
C VAL A 320 4.43 -4.49 56.25
N PRO A 321 4.80 -5.61 56.91
CA PRO A 321 4.59 -5.73 58.34
C PRO A 321 5.50 -4.70 59.02
N ILE A 322 4.89 -3.71 59.67
CA ILE A 322 5.58 -2.90 60.67
C ILE A 322 5.91 -3.85 61.81
N THR A 323 7.14 -4.36 61.89
CA THR A 323 7.65 -4.97 63.10
C THR A 323 8.04 -3.87 64.07
N PRO A 324 7.42 -3.78 65.27
CA PRO A 324 8.01 -3.02 66.34
C PRO A 324 9.17 -3.85 66.92
N PHE A 325 10.29 -3.20 67.18
CA PHE A 325 11.54 -3.71 67.79
C PHE A 325 12.60 -4.28 66.83
N GLY A 326 13.72 -3.54 66.73
CA GLY A 326 15.05 -4.05 66.38
C GLY A 326 15.53 -3.68 64.99
#